data_AF-A0A392TN85-F1
#
_entry.id   AF-A0A392TN85-F1
#
_cell.length_a   1.000
_cell.length_b   1.000
_cell.length_c   1.000
_cell.angle_alpha   90.00
_cell.angle_beta   90.00
_cell.angle_gamma   90.00
#
_symmetry.space_group_name_H-M   'P 1'
#
loop_
_entity.id
_entity.type
_entity.pdbx_description
1 polymer ?
#
loop_
_entity_poly.entity_id
_entity_poly.type
_entity_poly.pdbx_seq_one_letter_code
_entity_poly.pdbx_strand_id
1 'polypeptide(L)'
;FAFAHVKQDKLDARAVKCVFIGYPEGVKGYKLWMMTPGRSKFIISRDVTFDETQMGMKCKDIKERSETGVERIQFEVEPSTDEMEQK
;
A
#
# COMPACT_ATOMS: atom_id res chain seq x y z
N PHE A 1 -11.60 2.49 -3.54
CA PHE A 1 -10.97 3.29 -2.46
C PHE A 1 -10.43 2.35 -1.39
N ALA A 2 -9.64 2.84 -0.44
CA ALA A 2 -9.12 2.06 0.68
C ALA A 2 -9.61 2.65 2.01
N PHE A 3 -9.67 1.82 3.05
CA PHE A 3 -10.05 2.22 4.40
C PHE A 3 -8.99 1.72 5.37
N ALA A 4 -8.26 2.64 6.00
CA ALA A 4 -7.25 2.30 7.00
C ALA A 4 -7.90 2.30 8.39
N HIS A 5 -7.68 1.22 9.15
CA HIS A 5 -8.11 1.16 10.55
C HIS A 5 -7.23 2.07 11.39
N VAL A 6 -7.85 2.99 12.13
CA VAL A 6 -7.14 3.90 13.04
C VAL A 6 -7.56 3.60 14.45
N LYS A 7 -6.58 3.37 15.34
CA LYS A 7 -6.82 3.23 16.78
C LYS A 7 -6.88 4.65 17.37
N GLN A 8 -8.02 5.30 17.23
CA GLN A 8 -8.32 6.56 17.94
C GLN A 8 -9.41 6.34 18.99
N ASP A 9 -9.72 7.39 19.75
CA ASP A 9 -10.58 7.37 20.92
C ASP A 9 -12.00 6.82 20.60
N LYS A 10 -12.78 6.49 21.63
CA LYS A 10 -14.05 5.74 21.47
C LYS A 10 -15.09 6.44 20.60
N LEU A 11 -14.95 7.75 20.38
CA LEU A 11 -15.87 8.58 19.60
C LEU A 11 -15.40 8.85 18.16
N ASP A 12 -14.16 8.48 17.82
CA ASP A 12 -13.62 8.72 16.48
C ASP A 12 -14.02 7.62 15.49
N ALA A 13 -14.05 7.97 14.21
CA ALA A 13 -14.31 7.02 13.14
C ALA A 13 -13.28 5.88 13.17
N ARG A 14 -13.76 4.64 13.30
CA ARG A 14 -12.93 3.43 13.36
C ARG A 14 -12.06 3.22 12.12
N ALA A 15 -12.49 3.74 10.96
CA ALA A 15 -11.74 3.62 9.72
C ALA A 15 -11.74 4.95 8.97
N VAL A 16 -10.58 5.32 8.42
CA VAL A 16 -10.43 6.55 7.63
C VAL A 16 -10.33 6.20 6.16
N LYS A 17 -11.11 6.92 5.34
CA LYS A 17 -11.09 6.79 3.88
C LYS A 17 -9.76 7.32 3.33
N CYS A 18 -9.14 6.51 2.49
CA CYS A 18 -7.85 6.80 1.89
C CYS A 18 -7.75 6.31 0.45
N VAL A 19 -6.75 6.82 -0.26
CA VAL A 19 -6.34 6.38 -1.58
C VAL A 19 -5.04 5.58 -1.45
N PHE A 20 -4.98 4.43 -2.11
CA PHE A 20 -3.75 3.64 -2.19
C PHE A 20 -2.73 4.32 -3.10
N ILE A 21 -1.49 4.45 -2.63
CA ILE A 21 -0.41 5.11 -3.37
C ILE A 21 0.67 4.12 -3.78
N GLY A 22 0.99 3.14 -2.95
CA GLY A 22 2.00 2.14 -3.26
C GLY A 22 2.60 1.50 -2.01
N TYR A 23 3.80 0.94 -2.16
CA TYR A 23 4.56 0.33 -1.08
C TYR A 23 5.75 1.22 -0.72
N PRO A 24 5.90 1.60 0.56
CA PRO A 24 7.11 2.25 1.03
C PRO A 24 8.27 1.24 1.11
N GLU A 25 9.47 1.69 0.82
CA GLU A 25 10.68 0.87 0.93
C GLU A 25 10.98 0.53 2.40
N GLY A 26 11.44 -0.70 2.65
CA GLY A 26 11.87 -1.15 3.98
C GLY A 26 10.77 -1.29 5.04
N VAL A 27 9.49 -1.07 4.70
CA VAL A 27 8.37 -1.13 5.66
C VAL A 27 7.26 -2.06 5.18
N LYS A 28 6.82 -2.95 6.08
CA LYS A 28 5.71 -3.87 5.84
C LYS A 28 4.36 -3.16 6.02
N GLY A 29 3.95 -2.39 5.03
CA GLY A 29 2.66 -1.71 5.01
C GLY A 29 2.36 -1.06 3.67
N TYR A 30 1.16 -0.49 3.54
CA TYR A 30 0.74 0.24 2.34
C TYR A 30 0.87 1.74 2.59
N LYS A 31 1.43 2.48 1.62
CA LYS A 31 1.42 3.94 1.60
C LYS A 31 0.04 4.40 1.12
N LEU A 32 -0.63 5.16 1.97
CA LEU A 32 -2.01 5.61 1.74
C LEU A 32 -2.09 7.12 1.90
N TRP A 33 -2.88 7.75 1.04
CA TRP A 33 -3.20 9.17 1.14
C TRP A 33 -4.54 9.34 1.85
N MET A 34 -4.53 10.06 2.98
CA MET A 34 -5.73 10.31 3.77
C MET A 34 -6.64 11.33 3.08
N MET A 35 -7.92 11.01 2.88
CA MET A 35 -8.90 11.89 2.22
C MET A 35 -9.67 12.79 3.20
N THR A 36 -9.18 12.97 4.42
CA THR A 36 -9.89 13.76 5.43
C THR A 36 -9.84 15.26 5.07
N PRO A 37 -10.98 15.94 4.94
CA PRO A 37 -11.00 17.37 4.65
C PRO A 37 -10.28 18.15 5.76
N GLY A 38 -9.32 18.99 5.38
CA GLY A 38 -8.50 19.78 6.31
C GLY A 38 -7.29 19.05 6.90
N ARG A 39 -7.08 17.75 6.60
CA ARG A 39 -5.90 16.99 7.04
C ARG A 39 -5.42 16.05 5.94
N SER A 40 -4.61 16.60 5.03
CA SER A 40 -3.92 15.85 3.99
C SER A 40 -2.61 15.29 4.53
N LYS A 41 -2.52 13.98 4.73
CA LYS A 41 -1.28 13.31 5.15
C LYS A 41 -1.13 11.95 4.49
N PHE A 42 0.12 11.56 4.24
CA PHE A 42 0.46 10.18 3.95
C PHE A 42 0.52 9.39 5.25
N ILE A 43 -0.06 8.20 5.23
CA ILE A 43 0.04 7.23 6.32
C ILE A 43 0.56 5.92 5.77
N ILE A 44 1.25 5.16 6.61
CA ILE A 44 1.63 3.77 6.31
C ILE A 44 0.81 2.90 7.25
N SER A 45 -0.03 2.03 6.70
CA SER A 45 -0.82 1.07 7.49
C SER A 45 -0.80 -0.29 6.85
N ARG A 46 -0.75 -1.32 7.68
CA ARG A 46 -0.88 -2.72 7.27
C ARG A 46 -2.33 -3.19 7.28
N ASP A 47 -3.13 -2.63 8.18
CA ASP A 47 -4.54 -2.95 8.35
C ASP A 47 -5.39 -2.02 7.48
N VAL A 48 -5.58 -2.44 6.22
CA VAL A 48 -6.32 -1.70 5.20
C VAL A 48 -7.36 -2.60 4.55
N THR A 49 -8.59 -2.13 4.44
CA THR A 49 -9.65 -2.77 3.66
C THR A 49 -9.81 -2.05 2.33
N PHE A 50 -9.68 -2.77 1.22
CA PHE A 50 -9.85 -2.22 -0.11
C PHE A 50 -11.28 -2.44 -0.61
N ASP A 51 -11.85 -1.41 -1.19
CA ASP A 51 -13.11 -1.50 -1.93
C ASP A 51 -12.79 -1.73 -3.41
N GLU A 52 -12.81 -3.01 -3.79
CA GLU A 52 -12.54 -3.55 -5.13
C GLU A 52 -13.56 -3.09 -6.18
N THR A 53 -14.77 -2.70 -5.77
CA THR A 53 -15.76 -2.18 -6.73
C THR A 53 -15.33 -0.84 -7.32
N GLN A 54 -14.64 -0.04 -6.50
CA GLN A 54 -14.15 1.29 -6.85
C GLN A 54 -12.67 1.29 -7.22
N MET A 55 -11.92 0.30 -6.74
CA MET A 55 -10.54 0.05 -7.13
C MET A 55 -10.60 -0.99 -8.24
N GLY A 56 -10.68 -0.54 -9.50
CA GLY A 56 -11.05 -1.32 -10.70
C GLY A 56 -10.22 -2.56 -11.05
N MET A 57 -9.96 -3.43 -10.09
CA MET A 57 -9.43 -4.77 -10.24
C MET A 57 -10.58 -5.67 -10.64
N LYS A 58 -10.96 -5.61 -11.92
CA LYS A 58 -11.68 -6.74 -12.52
C LYS A 58 -10.66 -7.87 -12.66
N CYS A 59 -10.50 -8.69 -11.63
CA CYS A 59 -9.94 -10.02 -11.81
C CYS A 59 -10.94 -10.81 -12.65
N LYS A 60 -10.76 -10.79 -13.97
CA LYS A 60 -11.28 -11.88 -14.80
C LYS A 60 -10.44 -13.10 -14.43
N ASP A 61 -11.06 -13.99 -13.67
CA ASP A 61 -10.70 -15.39 -13.49
C ASP A 61 -9.21 -15.67 -13.27
N ILE A 62 -8.80 -15.86 -12.00
CA ILE A 62 -7.65 -16.71 -11.70
C ILE A 62 -8.09 -18.15 -12.03
N LYS A 63 -8.10 -18.47 -13.33
CA LYS A 63 -8.13 -19.85 -13.82
C LYS A 63 -6.69 -20.26 -14.08
N GLU A 64 -6.33 -21.39 -13.51
CA GLU A 64 -5.03 -22.04 -13.62
C GLU A 64 -4.47 -22.01 -15.07
N ARG A 65 -3.33 -21.32 -15.22
CA ARG A 65 -2.25 -21.43 -16.21
C ARG A 65 -2.60 -21.64 -17.71
N SER A 66 -2.24 -20.65 -18.52
CA SER A 66 -1.39 -20.86 -19.71
C SER A 66 -0.53 -19.63 -19.99
N GLU A 67 0.70 -19.88 -20.44
CA GLU A 67 1.79 -18.92 -20.58
C GLU A 67 1.49 -17.84 -21.63
N THR A 68 1.34 -16.58 -21.23
CA THR A 68 1.71 -15.43 -22.07
C THR A 68 1.82 -14.15 -21.21
N GLY A 69 3.02 -13.59 -21.13
CA GLY A 69 3.26 -12.20 -20.73
C GLY A 69 2.98 -11.83 -19.27
N VAL A 70 3.61 -12.53 -18.31
CA VAL A 70 3.79 -11.94 -16.97
C VAL A 70 4.88 -10.89 -17.11
N GLU A 71 4.53 -9.60 -17.21
CA GLU A 71 5.49 -8.56 -16.84
C GLU A 71 5.75 -8.71 -15.34
N ARG A 72 6.77 -9.53 -15.04
CA ARG A 72 7.41 -9.57 -13.74
C ARG A 72 7.98 -8.17 -13.53
N ILE A 73 7.26 -7.31 -12.80
CA ILE A 73 7.84 -6.08 -12.29
C ILE A 73 8.95 -6.51 -11.34
N GLN A 74 10.19 -6.51 -11.85
CA GLN A 74 11.40 -6.72 -11.07
C GLN A 74 11.65 -5.42 -10.30
N PHE A 75 11.38 -5.42 -9.01
CA PHE A 75 11.92 -4.40 -8.12
C PHE A 75 13.35 -4.83 -7.79
N GLU A 76 14.30 -4.26 -8.51
CA GLU A 76 15.71 -4.29 -8.13
C GLU A 76 15.87 -3.42 -6.89
N VAL A 77 16.16 -4.04 -5.75
CA VAL A 77 16.64 -3.32 -4.55
C VAL A 77 18.15 -3.25 -4.70
N GLU A 78 18.68 -2.07 -5.00
CA GLU A 78 20.12 -1.84 -4.98
C GLU A 78 20.66 -2.14 -3.57
N PRO A 79 21.73 -2.95 -3.43
CA PRO A 79 22.36 -3.17 -2.13
C PRO A 79 23.10 -1.90 -1.70
N SER A 80 22.77 -1.39 -0.52
CA SER A 80 23.54 -0.32 0.14
C SER A 80 24.98 -0.80 0.37
N THR A 81 25.94 -0.16 -0.27
CA THR A 81 27.35 -0.31 0.06
C THR A 81 27.62 0.48 1.34
N ASP A 82 27.62 -0.21 2.48
CA ASP A 82 28.31 0.24 3.67
C ASP A 82 29.83 0.09 3.41
N GLU A 83 30.45 1.13 2.86
CA GLU A 83 31.91 1.22 2.84
C GLU A 83 32.40 1.50 4.27
N MET A 84 32.95 0.46 4.89
CA MET A 84 33.77 0.57 6.08
C MET A 84 35.07 1.33 5.73
N GLU A 85 35.13 2.63 5.97
CA GLU A 85 36.41 3.35 6.01
C GLU A 85 36.94 3.37 7.46
N GLN A 86 37.98 2.57 7.70
CA GLN A 86 38.85 2.71 8.86
C GLN A 86 39.71 3.95 8.71
N LYS A 87 39.75 4.81 9.74
CA LYS A 87 40.94 5.57 10.09
C LYS A 87 41.06 5.76 11.60
#